data_AF-A0AB37GIK6-F1
#
_entry.id   AF-A0AB37GIK6-F1
#
_cell.length_a   1.000
_cell.length_b   1.000
_cell.length_c   1.000
_cell.angle_alpha   90.00
_cell.angle_beta   90.00
_cell.angle_gamma   90.00
#
_symmetry.space_group_name_H-M   'P 1'
#
loop_
_entity.id
_entity.type
_entity.pdbx_description
1 polymer ?
#
loop_
_entity_poly.entity_id
_entity_poly.type
_entity_poly.pdbx_seq_one_letter_code
_entity_poly.pdbx_strand_id
1 'polypeptide(L)'
;MKKSKLISLSAAAMLLAVPLSGCSSSASDRSQEVADDQSIQKYDLVWFDYVNDSESDKAPLLKAAYVKDGKEKTETFKKYVENVENVEQPYIKIRDQEAFIFRPPYIKYDQEPLEGVVKDKVEQKSSDEQ
;
A
#
# COMPACT_ATOMS: atom_id res chain seq x y z
N MET A 1 -25.71 -68.92 26.43
CA MET A 1 -25.70 -67.56 27.05
C MET A 1 -24.43 -66.87 26.57
N LYS A 2 -24.50 -65.97 25.58
CA LYS A 2 -24.45 -64.48 25.73
C LYS A 2 -23.24 -64.06 26.59
N LYS A 3 -22.23 -63.30 26.13
CA LYS A 3 -22.19 -62.18 25.17
C LYS A 3 -20.79 -62.05 24.54
N SER A 4 -20.77 -61.61 23.28
CA SER A 4 -19.57 -61.06 22.64
C SER A 4 -19.22 -59.69 23.25
N LYS A 5 -17.94 -59.32 23.20
CA LYS A 5 -17.50 -57.93 23.32
C LYS A 5 -16.57 -57.61 22.17
N LEU A 6 -17.14 -57.00 21.14
CA LEU A 6 -16.46 -56.13 20.20
C LEU A 6 -15.89 -54.94 20.99
N ILE A 7 -14.59 -54.69 20.87
CA ILE A 7 -14.00 -53.39 21.18
C ILE A 7 -13.32 -52.92 19.90
N SER A 8 -14.07 -52.10 19.17
CA SER A 8 -13.55 -51.13 18.22
C SER A 8 -12.81 -50.05 19.01
N LEU A 9 -11.61 -49.65 18.58
CA LEU A 9 -11.22 -48.24 18.64
C LEU A 9 -10.12 -47.95 17.61
N SER A 10 -10.56 -47.26 16.58
CA SER A 10 -9.85 -46.61 15.48
C SER A 10 -8.43 -46.14 15.83
N ALA A 11 -7.43 -46.66 15.11
CA ALA A 11 -6.10 -46.10 15.08
C ALA A 11 -6.15 -44.71 14.43
N ALA A 12 -5.73 -43.73 15.22
CA ALA A 12 -5.64 -42.32 14.93
C ALA A 12 -5.23 -41.99 13.48
N ALA A 13 -6.13 -41.30 12.77
CA ALA A 13 -5.73 -40.44 11.67
C ALA A 13 -4.89 -39.31 12.26
N MET A 14 -3.55 -39.39 12.11
CA MET A 14 -2.67 -38.23 12.20
C MET A 14 -3.06 -37.28 11.07
N LEU A 15 -4.03 -36.40 11.35
CA LEU A 15 -4.20 -35.17 10.63
C LEU A 15 -2.92 -34.37 10.82
N LEU A 16 -2.03 -34.48 9.83
CA LEU A 16 -0.98 -33.51 9.58
C LEU A 16 -1.67 -32.15 9.38
N ALA A 17 -1.87 -31.42 10.48
CA ALA A 17 -2.08 -29.98 10.45
C ALA A 17 -0.76 -29.38 9.99
N VAL A 18 -0.52 -29.39 8.67
CA VAL A 18 0.46 -28.52 8.06
C VAL A 18 -0.06 -27.10 8.31
N PRO A 19 0.57 -26.28 9.17
CA PRO A 19 0.23 -24.88 9.16
C PRO A 19 0.54 -24.40 7.74
N LEU A 20 -0.50 -23.95 7.03
CA LEU A 20 -0.36 -23.22 5.77
C LEU A 20 0.25 -21.85 6.08
N SER A 21 1.47 -21.81 6.62
CA SER A 21 2.27 -20.61 6.82
C SER A 21 2.95 -20.25 5.50
N GLY A 22 2.14 -19.96 4.48
CA GLY A 22 2.58 -19.71 3.12
C GLY A 22 1.84 -18.60 2.39
N CYS A 23 1.01 -17.80 3.09
CA CYS A 23 0.59 -16.53 2.53
C CYS A 23 1.72 -15.52 2.81
N SER A 24 2.55 -15.25 1.81
CA SER A 24 3.51 -14.15 1.86
C SER A 24 2.73 -12.87 2.15
N SER A 25 2.99 -12.24 3.30
CA SER A 25 2.35 -10.99 3.69
C SER A 25 2.45 -9.97 2.56
N SER A 26 1.30 -9.56 2.02
CA SER A 26 1.24 -8.64 0.89
C SER A 26 1.71 -7.26 1.30
N ALA A 27 2.01 -6.38 0.33
CA ALA A 27 2.33 -4.98 0.65
C ALA A 27 1.21 -4.28 1.43
N SER A 28 -0.05 -4.67 1.18
CA SER A 28 -1.23 -4.17 1.90
C SER A 28 -1.22 -4.63 3.35
N ASP A 29 -0.96 -5.92 3.61
CA ASP A 29 -0.99 -6.46 4.98
C ASP A 29 0.08 -5.79 5.86
N ARG A 30 1.30 -5.66 5.32
CA ARG A 30 2.42 -5.03 6.03
C ARG A 30 2.17 -3.55 6.28
N SER A 31 1.51 -2.86 5.35
CA SER A 31 1.18 -1.45 5.51
C SER A 31 0.13 -1.23 6.58
N GLN A 32 -0.92 -2.05 6.61
CA GLN A 32 -1.96 -1.99 7.64
C GLN A 32 -1.36 -2.23 9.03
N GLU A 33 -0.52 -3.26 9.16
CA GLU A 33 0.18 -3.57 10.41
C GLU A 33 1.01 -2.36 10.90
N VAL A 34 1.77 -1.72 10.01
CA VAL A 34 2.59 -0.54 10.35
C VAL A 34 1.73 0.69 10.63
N ALA A 35 0.60 0.86 9.94
CA ALA A 35 -0.32 1.97 10.19
C ALA A 35 -0.85 1.93 11.63
N ASP A 36 -1.25 0.74 12.10
CA ASP A 36 -1.87 0.55 13.41
C ASP A 36 -0.85 0.52 14.57
N ASP A 37 0.40 0.12 14.31
CA ASP A 37 1.45 0.06 15.32
C ASP A 37 1.90 1.47 15.78
N GLN A 38 1.60 1.78 17.04
CA GLN A 38 1.93 3.05 17.71
C GLN A 38 3.39 3.13 18.21
N SER A 39 4.09 1.99 18.28
CA SER A 39 5.51 1.96 18.68
C SER A 39 6.43 2.44 17.56
N ILE A 40 5.96 2.38 16.31
CA ILE A 40 6.70 2.86 15.15
C ILE A 40 6.55 4.37 15.04
N GLN A 41 7.70 5.05 15.12
CA GLN A 41 7.73 6.50 15.02
C GLN A 41 7.20 6.99 13.68
N LYS A 42 6.27 7.95 13.75
CA LYS A 42 5.73 8.70 12.61
C LYS A 42 6.56 9.97 12.41
N TYR A 43 6.92 10.26 11.17
CA TYR A 43 7.61 11.49 10.79
C TYR A 43 6.82 12.23 9.72
N ASP A 44 6.87 13.56 9.76
CA ASP A 44 6.29 14.41 8.70
C ASP A 44 7.08 14.22 7.42
N LEU A 45 6.40 13.86 6.34
CA LEU A 45 7.01 13.63 5.05
C LEU A 45 7.11 14.95 4.30
N VAL A 46 8.33 15.32 3.89
CA VAL A 46 8.59 16.55 3.12
C VAL A 46 8.43 16.26 1.63
N TRP A 47 9.14 15.25 1.13
CA TRP A 47 9.03 14.79 -0.26
C TRP A 47 9.54 13.35 -0.38
N PHE A 48 9.15 12.66 -1.45
CA PHE A 48 9.80 11.43 -1.89
C PHE A 48 9.76 11.33 -3.41
N ASP A 49 10.68 10.56 -3.97
CA ASP A 49 10.72 10.26 -5.40
C ASP A 49 11.28 8.86 -5.65
N TYR A 50 10.91 8.30 -6.79
CA TYR A 50 11.43 7.04 -7.30
C TYR A 50 12.67 7.32 -8.13
N VAL A 51 13.82 6.84 -7.66
CA VAL A 51 15.08 6.96 -8.39
C VAL A 51 15.09 5.91 -9.51
N ASN A 52 14.48 6.29 -10.62
CA ASN A 52 14.36 5.47 -11.82
C ASN A 52 15.68 5.46 -12.60
N ASP A 53 16.07 4.29 -13.07
CA ASP A 53 17.23 4.06 -13.93
C ASP A 53 16.75 3.28 -15.16
N SER A 54 16.85 3.89 -16.34
CA SER A 54 16.38 3.29 -17.59
C SER A 54 17.16 2.04 -17.99
N GLU A 55 18.35 1.85 -17.44
CA GLU A 55 19.20 0.67 -17.68
C GLU A 55 18.92 -0.45 -16.66
N SER A 56 18.00 -0.27 -15.71
CA SER A 56 17.71 -1.23 -14.65
C SER A 56 16.35 -1.90 -14.82
N ASP A 57 16.34 -3.23 -14.82
CA ASP A 57 15.11 -4.04 -14.78
C ASP A 57 14.53 -4.23 -13.36
N LYS A 58 15.07 -3.52 -12.35
CA LYS A 58 14.66 -3.66 -10.94
C LYS A 58 13.65 -2.59 -10.57
N ALA A 59 12.89 -2.87 -9.51
CA ALA A 59 12.10 -1.82 -8.87
C ALA A 59 13.02 -0.65 -8.46
N PRO A 60 12.60 0.61 -8.68
CA PRO A 60 13.42 1.78 -8.38
C PRO A 60 13.64 1.90 -6.87
N LEU A 61 14.69 2.62 -6.47
CA LEU A 61 14.86 2.97 -5.06
C LEU A 61 13.92 4.13 -4.71
N LEU A 62 13.41 4.15 -3.48
CA LEU A 62 12.70 5.31 -2.96
C LEU A 62 13.71 6.25 -2.29
N LYS A 63 13.77 7.51 -2.71
CA LYS A 63 14.48 8.56 -1.96
C LYS A 63 13.44 9.44 -1.28
N ALA A 64 13.52 9.60 0.03
CA ALA A 64 12.56 10.40 0.79
C ALA A 64 13.26 11.37 1.74
N ALA A 65 12.64 12.52 1.96
CA ALA A 65 13.00 13.46 3.01
C ALA A 65 11.87 13.60 4.01
N TYR A 66 12.22 13.59 5.29
CA TYR A 66 11.27 13.66 6.41
C TYR A 66 11.86 14.45 7.58
N VAL A 67 11.00 14.99 8.43
CA VAL A 67 11.42 15.76 9.60
C VAL A 67 11.73 14.82 10.75
N LYS A 68 12.98 14.82 11.21
CA LYS A 68 13.42 14.12 12.43
C LYS A 68 14.15 15.11 13.34
N ASP A 69 13.74 15.16 14.60
CA ASP A 69 14.33 16.05 15.61
C ASP A 69 14.35 17.53 15.15
N GLY A 70 13.27 17.94 14.46
CA GLY A 70 13.11 19.31 13.93
C GLY A 70 13.96 19.64 12.70
N LYS A 71 14.64 18.65 12.10
CA LYS A 71 15.48 18.83 10.91
C LYS A 71 15.05 17.91 9.78
N GLU A 72 15.18 18.39 8.55
CA GLU A 72 15.01 17.55 7.38
C GLU A 72 16.15 16.52 7.31
N LYS A 73 15.78 15.25 7.20
CA LYS A 73 16.69 14.14 6.94
C LYS A 73 16.28 13.47 5.64
N THR A 74 17.26 13.25 4.77
CA THR A 74 17.08 12.51 3.51
C THR A 74 17.64 11.10 3.62
N GLU A 75 16.92 10.10 3.12
CA GLU A 75 17.33 8.70 3.13
C GLU A 75 16.85 7.97 1.87
N THR A 76 17.57 6.93 1.47
CA THR A 76 17.23 6.09 0.32
C THR A 76 16.90 4.68 0.79
N PHE A 77 15.73 4.19 0.39
CA PHE A 77 15.16 2.91 0.81
C PHE A 77 15.08 1.94 -0.38
N LYS A 78 15.53 0.71 -0.13
CA LYS A 78 15.39 -0.42 -1.08
C LYS A 78 14.03 -1.10 -0.98
N LYS A 79 13.40 -1.00 0.19
CA LYS A 79 12.09 -1.56 0.48
C LYS A 79 11.16 -0.43 0.83
N TYR A 80 9.99 -0.41 0.22
CA TYR A 80 9.00 0.59 0.52
C TYR A 80 7.60 0.11 0.15
N VAL A 81 6.61 0.73 0.77
CA VAL A 81 5.22 0.67 0.34
C VAL A 81 4.66 2.08 0.32
N GLU A 82 4.00 2.42 -0.78
CA GLU A 82 3.25 3.67 -0.93
C GLU A 82 1.76 3.39 -0.73
N ASN A 83 1.18 4.03 0.28
CA ASN A 83 -0.24 3.97 0.62
C ASN A 83 -0.89 5.30 0.27
N VAL A 84 -1.83 5.24 -0.68
CA VAL A 84 -2.65 6.39 -1.07
C VAL A 84 -3.93 6.36 -0.25
N GLU A 85 -4.01 7.22 0.75
CA GLU A 85 -5.07 7.24 1.76
C GLU A 85 -5.67 8.64 1.89
N ASN A 86 -6.85 8.75 2.49
CA ASN A 86 -7.45 10.05 2.75
C ASN A 86 -6.89 10.67 4.05
N VAL A 87 -5.61 11.04 4.02
CA VAL A 87 -4.91 11.71 5.12
C VAL A 87 -4.71 13.19 4.79
N GLU A 88 -4.76 14.05 5.81
CA GLU A 88 -4.61 15.51 5.64
C GLU A 88 -3.19 15.91 5.28
N GLN A 89 -2.21 15.40 6.03
CA GLN A 89 -0.79 15.66 5.83
C GLN A 89 -0.06 14.34 5.53
N PRO A 90 0.79 14.29 4.49
CA PRO A 90 1.55 13.09 4.20
C PRO A 90 2.57 12.79 5.30
N TYR A 91 2.81 11.52 5.56
CA TYR A 91 3.76 11.08 6.57
C TYR A 91 4.47 9.79 6.17
N ILE A 92 5.56 9.50 6.89
CA ILE A 92 6.34 8.28 6.73
C ILE A 92 6.48 7.56 8.08
N LYS A 93 6.34 6.23 8.05
CA LYS A 93 6.80 5.33 9.11
C LYS A 93 7.95 4.48 8.58
N ILE A 94 8.95 4.23 9.41
CA ILE A 94 10.14 3.46 9.02
C ILE A 94 10.30 2.28 9.97
N ARG A 95 10.27 1.05 9.45
CA ARG A 95 10.48 -0.20 10.19
C ARG A 95 11.48 -1.06 9.44
N ASP A 96 12.53 -1.54 10.10
CA ASP A 96 13.50 -2.47 9.52
C ASP A 96 14.07 -2.04 8.14
N GLN A 97 14.41 -0.74 8.01
CA GLN A 97 14.90 -0.11 6.77
C GLN A 97 13.90 -0.12 5.61
N GLU A 98 12.63 -0.36 5.90
CA GLU A 98 11.52 -0.23 4.97
C GLU A 98 10.73 1.05 5.25
N ALA A 99 10.45 1.81 4.20
CA ALA A 99 9.67 3.03 4.25
C ALA A 99 8.19 2.77 3.93
N PHE A 100 7.29 3.21 4.79
CA PHE A 100 5.85 3.18 4.57
C PHE A 100 5.37 4.62 4.41
N ILE A 101 5.04 5.00 3.18
CA ILE A 101 4.58 6.33 2.82
C ILE A 101 3.06 6.34 2.88
N PHE A 102 2.49 7.33 3.56
CA PHE A 102 1.05 7.54 3.65
C PHE A 102 0.76 8.94 3.15
N ARG A 103 0.02 9.07 2.05
CA ARG A 103 -0.25 10.37 1.42
C ARG A 103 -1.64 10.45 0.82
N PRO A 104 -2.19 11.67 0.65
CA PRO A 104 -3.38 11.86 -0.17
C PRO A 104 -3.12 11.51 -1.65
N PRO A 105 -4.17 11.15 -2.40
CA PRO A 105 -4.09 11.07 -3.85
C PRO A 105 -3.80 12.46 -4.44
N TYR A 106 -3.07 12.50 -5.56
CA TYR A 106 -2.73 13.76 -6.25
C TYR A 106 -3.94 14.42 -6.91
N ILE A 107 -4.95 13.61 -7.25
CA ILE A 107 -6.20 14.05 -7.89
C ILE A 107 -7.35 13.41 -7.13
N LYS A 108 -8.29 14.24 -6.67
CA LYS A 108 -9.59 13.81 -6.17
C LYS A 108 -10.65 14.37 -7.11
N TYR A 109 -11.60 13.53 -7.50
CA TYR A 109 -12.80 13.96 -8.21
C TYR A 109 -13.87 14.29 -7.16
N ASP A 110 -13.70 15.41 -6.45
CA ASP A 110 -14.62 15.87 -5.41
C ASP A 110 -15.50 17.05 -5.85
N GLN A 111 -15.46 17.39 -7.14
CA GLN A 111 -16.26 18.48 -7.67
C GLN A 111 -17.75 18.11 -7.59
N GLU A 112 -18.55 19.01 -7.01
CA GLU A 112 -19.99 18.98 -7.21
C GLU A 112 -20.27 18.95 -8.73
N PRO A 113 -21.32 18.24 -9.17
CA PRO A 113 -21.68 18.20 -10.59
C PRO A 113 -21.72 19.62 -11.14
N LEU A 114 -20.86 19.91 -12.12
CA LEU A 114 -20.90 21.19 -12.82
C LEU A 114 -22.20 21.22 -13.63
N GLU A 115 -23.26 21.78 -13.05
CA GLU A 115 -24.54 21.98 -13.73
C GLU A 115 -24.43 23.21 -14.62
N GLY A 116 -24.46 22.99 -15.94
CA GLY A 116 -24.47 24.03 -16.95
C GLY A 116 -25.61 23.84 -17.93
N VAL A 117 -26.37 24.90 -18.20
CA VAL A 117 -27.34 24.91 -19.30
C VAL A 117 -26.59 25.15 -20.61
N VAL A 118 -26.64 24.17 -21.52
CA VAL A 118 -26.13 24.34 -22.88
C VAL A 118 -27.00 25.38 -23.58
N LYS A 119 -26.46 26.58 -23.81
CA LYS A 119 -27.17 27.68 -24.46
C LYS A 119 -27.25 27.50 -25.97
N ASP A 120 -26.14 27.10 -26.58
CA ASP A 120 -26.03 26.91 -28.02
C ASP A 120 -25.14 25.72 -28.35
N LYS A 121 -25.44 25.03 -29.46
CA LYS A 121 -24.58 24.01 -30.05
C LYS A 121 -23.95 24.59 -31.30
N VAL A 122 -22.62 24.56 -31.39
CA VAL A 122 -21.89 24.98 -32.58
C VAL A 122 -21.16 23.77 -33.14
N GLU A 123 -21.30 23.54 -34.44
CA GLU A 123 -20.59 22.49 -35.15
C GLU A 123 -19.12 22.90 -35.34
N GLN A 124 -18.20 22.12 -34.77
CA GLN A 124 -16.78 22.40 -34.83
C GLN A 124 -16.24 21.94 -36.19
N LYS A 125 -15.91 22.89 -37.08
CA LYS A 125 -15.31 22.56 -38.37
C LYS A 125 -13.83 22.15 -38.18
N SER A 126 -13.41 21.08 -38.84
CA SER A 126 -12.01 20.62 -38.83
C SER A 126 -11.10 21.68 -39.44
N SER A 127 -9.87 21.77 -38.92
CA SER A 127 -8.82 22.70 -39.40
C SER A 127 -8.20 22.31 -40.75
N ASP A 128 -8.71 21.27 -41.42
CA ASP A 128 -8.09 20.70 -42.63
C ASP A 128 -8.52 21.39 -43.95
N GLU A 129 -9.19 22.54 -43.91
CA GLU A 129 -9.64 23.29 -45.11
C GLU A 129 -8.88 24.63 -45.34
N GLN A 130 -7.57 24.70 -45.05
CA GLN A 130 -6.71 25.85 -45.44
C GLN A 130 -5.68 25.49 -46.50
#